data_AF-A0A0D9S081-F1
#
_entry.id   AF-A0A0D9S081-F1
#
_cell.length_a   1.000
_cell.length_b   1.000
_cell.length_c   1.000
_cell.angle_alpha   90.00
_cell.angle_beta   90.00
_cell.angle_gamma   90.00
#
_symmetry.space_group_name_H-M   'P 1'
#
loop_
_entity.id
_entity.type
_entity.pdbx_description
1 polymer ?
#
loop_
_entity_poly.entity_id
_entity_poly.type
_entity_poly.pdbx_seq_one_letter_code
_entity_poly.pdbx_strand_id
1 'polypeptide(L)'
;MSWPVAGCVVMVLGSSLLPPQVVYVARNAKDVAVSYYHFYHMAKVHPEPGTWDSFLEKFMAGEVSYGSWYQHVQEWWELSHTHPVLYLFYEDMKENPKREIRKILEFVGRSLPEETVDLMVQHTSFKEMKKNPMANYTTVPQEFMDHSISPFMRKGGCWPARGFGAGGSSGWSLPIGTQGLPWDETPALLPAFLPEA
;
A
#
# COMPACT_ATOMS: atom_id res chain seq x y z
N MET A 1 13.74 0.76 11.03
CA MET A 1 12.82 0.47 9.91
C MET A 1 11.47 0.11 10.51
N SER A 2 10.64 1.11 10.79
CA SER A 2 9.22 0.91 11.08
C SER A 2 8.48 0.82 9.76
N TRP A 3 7.56 -0.13 9.62
CA TRP A 3 6.63 -0.20 8.50
C TRP A 3 5.28 0.34 8.99
N PRO A 4 4.96 1.64 8.85
CA PRO A 4 3.63 2.11 9.18
C PRO A 4 2.66 1.76 8.04
N VAL A 5 1.69 0.92 8.42
CA VAL A 5 0.27 0.85 8.06
C VAL A 5 -0.23 1.32 6.68
N ALA A 6 -0.97 0.38 6.05
CA ALA A 6 -2.12 0.51 5.15
C ALA A 6 -2.26 1.79 4.30
N GLY A 7 -2.15 1.63 2.98
CA GLY A 7 -2.43 2.68 2.00
C GLY A 7 -1.27 2.83 1.06
N CYS A 8 -0.28 3.61 1.49
CA CYS A 8 0.95 3.82 0.76
C CYS A 8 2.13 4.01 1.73
N VAL A 9 3.27 3.40 1.43
CA VAL A 9 4.48 3.54 2.27
C VAL A 9 5.41 4.55 1.62
N VAL A 10 5.77 5.60 2.34
CA VAL A 10 6.84 6.55 1.97
C VAL A 10 8.06 6.24 2.82
N MET A 11 9.12 5.71 2.23
CA MET A 11 10.41 5.53 2.90
C MET A 11 11.39 6.59 2.41
N VAL A 12 11.74 7.53 3.28
CA VAL A 12 12.77 8.53 3.00
C VAL A 12 14.13 7.99 3.43
N LEU A 13 15.04 7.84 2.49
CA LEU A 13 16.42 7.43 2.70
C LEU A 13 17.32 8.66 2.53
N GLY A 14 17.85 9.15 3.65
CA GLY A 14 18.75 10.30 3.69
C GLY A 14 20.16 9.90 4.09
N SER A 15 21.15 10.42 3.35
CA SER A 15 22.49 10.64 3.88
C SER A 15 22.71 12.14 3.98
N SER A 16 23.55 12.61 4.91
CA SER A 16 23.77 14.04 5.17
C SER A 16 24.38 14.83 4.00
N LEU A 17 24.70 14.17 2.88
CA LEU A 17 25.45 14.72 1.75
C LEU A 17 24.72 14.62 0.40
N LEU A 18 23.54 14.00 0.33
CA LEU A 18 22.78 13.82 -0.92
C LEU A 18 21.30 14.19 -0.74
N PRO A 19 20.61 14.62 -1.81
CA PRO A 19 19.17 14.81 -1.77
C PRO A 19 18.48 13.50 -1.35
N PRO A 20 17.42 13.58 -0.51
CA PRO A 20 16.76 12.41 0.01
C PRO A 20 16.15 11.59 -1.13
N GLN A 21 16.39 10.28 -1.11
CA GLN A 21 15.73 9.34 -2.01
C GLN A 21 14.46 8.85 -1.35
N VAL A 22 13.39 8.67 -2.11
CA VAL A 22 12.11 8.22 -1.58
C VAL A 22 11.69 6.92 -2.25
N VAL A 23 11.24 5.93 -1.48
CA VAL A 23 10.53 4.77 -2.02
C VAL A 23 9.06 4.93 -1.67
N TYR A 24 8.22 4.99 -2.69
CA TYR A 24 6.77 5.05 -2.58
C TYR A 24 6.16 3.72 -2.97
N VAL A 25 5.26 3.19 -2.14
CA VAL A 25 4.52 1.96 -2.45
C VAL A 25 3.04 2.28 -2.62
N ALA A 26 2.50 2.10 -3.82
CA ALA A 26 1.06 2.14 -4.10
C ALA A 26 0.43 0.75 -3.91
N ARG A 27 -0.87 0.72 -3.63
CA ARG A 27 -1.67 -0.50 -3.50
C ARG A 27 -3.07 -0.24 -4.03
N ASN A 28 -3.72 -1.28 -4.56
CA ASN A 28 -5.10 -1.18 -5.04
C ASN A 28 -6.03 -0.52 -3.98
N ALA A 29 -6.81 0.48 -4.40
CA ALA A 29 -7.69 1.25 -3.53
C ALA A 29 -8.69 0.37 -2.74
N LYS A 30 -9.19 -0.71 -3.35
CA LYS A 30 -10.13 -1.65 -2.71
C LYS A 30 -9.48 -2.36 -1.53
N ASP A 31 -8.28 -2.87 -1.78
CA ASP A 31 -7.44 -3.51 -0.75
C ASP A 31 -7.07 -2.55 0.37
N VAL A 32 -6.78 -1.28 0.03
CA VAL A 32 -6.50 -0.21 0.98
C VAL A 32 -7.73 0.05 1.84
N ALA A 33 -8.91 0.29 1.25
CA ALA A 33 -10.14 0.59 1.99
C ALA A 33 -10.47 -0.49 3.03
N VAL A 34 -10.41 -1.77 2.64
CA VAL A 34 -10.65 -2.89 3.57
C VAL A 34 -9.60 -2.90 4.67
N SER A 35 -8.31 -2.72 4.33
CA SER A 35 -7.24 -2.68 5.33
C SER A 35 -7.41 -1.51 6.30
N TYR A 36 -7.87 -0.36 5.81
CA TYR A 36 -8.08 0.86 6.59
C TYR A 36 -9.25 0.71 7.55
N TYR A 37 -10.34 0.09 7.13
CA TYR A 37 -11.49 -0.18 7.99
C TYR A 37 -11.11 -1.03 9.22
N HIS A 38 -10.39 -2.13 9.01
CA HIS A 38 -9.91 -2.95 10.14
C HIS A 38 -8.85 -2.23 10.99
N PHE A 39 -8.06 -1.36 10.37
CA PHE A 39 -7.08 -0.57 11.10
C PHE A 39 -7.74 0.44 12.04
N TYR A 40 -8.81 1.12 11.60
CA TYR A 40 -9.57 2.05 12.44
C TYR A 40 -10.21 1.37 13.65
N HIS A 41 -10.71 0.15 13.46
CA HIS A 41 -11.24 -0.68 14.56
C HIS A 41 -10.18 -1.06 15.61
N MET A 42 -8.95 -1.29 15.17
CA MET A 42 -7.85 -1.68 16.06
C MET A 42 -7.17 -0.47 16.72
N ALA A 43 -6.94 0.60 15.96
CA ALA A 43 -6.13 1.74 16.38
C ALA A 43 -7.02 2.81 17.03
N LYS A 44 -7.02 2.85 18.36
CA LYS A 44 -7.88 3.73 19.19
C LYS A 44 -7.59 5.23 19.06
N VAL A 45 -6.54 5.58 18.34
CA VAL A 45 -6.22 6.96 17.92
C VAL A 45 -7.21 7.48 16.87
N HIS A 46 -7.85 6.59 16.11
CA HIS A 46 -8.84 6.96 15.11
C HIS A 46 -10.25 6.96 15.68
N PRO A 47 -11.16 7.80 15.14
CA PRO A 47 -12.57 7.70 15.47
C PRO A 47 -13.13 6.36 15.03
N GLU A 48 -14.16 5.89 15.73
CA GLU A 48 -14.87 4.67 15.40
C GLU A 48 -15.32 4.70 13.91
N PRO A 49 -14.93 3.72 13.09
CA PRO A 49 -15.19 3.77 11.65
C PRO A 49 -16.67 3.59 11.30
N GLY A 50 -17.47 3.00 12.20
CA GLY A 50 -18.89 2.73 11.99
C GLY A 50 -19.13 1.52 11.07
N THR A 51 -20.22 1.55 10.31
CA THR A 51 -20.51 0.51 9.31
C THR A 51 -19.55 0.61 8.14
N TRP A 52 -19.32 -0.52 7.46
CA TRP A 52 -18.48 -0.55 6.27
C TRP A 52 -18.92 0.46 5.20
N ASP A 53 -20.21 0.53 4.90
CA ASP A 53 -20.73 1.41 3.85
C ASP A 53 -20.44 2.89 4.16
N SER A 54 -20.68 3.32 5.41
CA SER A 54 -20.38 4.69 5.85
C SER A 54 -18.88 4.97 5.82
N PHE A 55 -18.05 4.00 6.20
CA PHE A 55 -16.61 4.14 6.11
C PHE A 55 -16.13 4.26 4.66
N LEU A 56 -16.68 3.46 3.75
CA LEU A 56 -16.33 3.48 2.34
C LEU A 56 -16.71 4.81 1.69
N GLU A 57 -17.87 5.37 2.02
CA GLU A 57 -18.27 6.72 1.60
C GLU A 57 -17.24 7.77 2.04
N LYS A 58 -16.84 7.76 3.32
CA LYS A 58 -15.80 8.66 3.84
C LYS A 58 -14.45 8.46 3.14
N PHE A 59 -14.06 7.21 2.91
CA PHE A 59 -12.82 6.89 2.20
C PHE A 59 -12.81 7.44 0.77
N MET A 60 -13.91 7.26 0.03
CA MET A 60 -14.07 7.81 -1.33
C MET A 60 -14.09 9.35 -1.34
N ALA A 61 -14.69 9.97 -0.31
CA ALA A 61 -14.70 11.41 -0.14
C ALA A 61 -13.34 11.99 0.33
N GLY A 62 -12.38 11.13 0.71
CA GLY A 62 -11.11 11.56 1.32
C GLY A 62 -11.28 12.10 2.75
N GLU A 63 -12.38 11.80 3.42
CA GLU A 63 -12.70 12.17 4.80
C GLU A 63 -12.16 11.14 5.82
N VAL A 64 -11.03 10.54 5.46
CA VAL A 64 -10.26 9.63 6.34
C VAL A 64 -8.92 10.29 6.65
N SER A 65 -8.25 9.78 7.68
CA SER A 65 -6.86 10.14 7.98
C SER A 65 -5.99 10.07 6.73
N TYR A 66 -5.14 11.08 6.55
CA TYR A 66 -4.28 11.29 5.39
C TYR A 66 -4.99 11.66 4.07
N GLY A 67 -6.31 11.88 4.09
CA GLY A 67 -7.05 12.51 2.99
C GLY A 67 -7.40 11.55 1.86
N SER A 68 -7.50 12.09 0.64
CA SER A 68 -7.87 11.34 -0.55
C SER A 68 -6.76 10.39 -1.01
N TRP A 69 -7.06 9.09 -1.03
CA TRP A 69 -6.15 8.08 -1.59
C TRP A 69 -5.78 8.39 -3.05
N TYR A 70 -6.74 8.80 -3.87
CA TYR A 70 -6.52 9.07 -5.29
C TYR A 70 -5.56 10.24 -5.50
N GLN A 71 -5.79 11.37 -4.80
CA GLN A 71 -4.88 12.52 -4.87
C GLN A 71 -3.47 12.13 -4.41
N HIS A 72 -3.36 11.40 -3.29
CA HIS A 72 -2.08 10.97 -2.76
C HIS A 72 -1.30 10.09 -3.75
N VAL A 73 -1.94 9.07 -4.35
CA VAL A 73 -1.31 8.16 -5.32
C VAL A 73 -0.90 8.88 -6.61
N GLN A 74 -1.74 9.80 -7.09
CA GLN A 74 -1.46 10.60 -8.28
C GLN A 74 -0.30 11.58 -8.06
N GLU A 75 -0.31 12.34 -6.96
CA GLU A 75 0.76 13.31 -6.65
C GLU A 75 2.14 12.63 -6.58
N TRP A 76 2.22 11.49 -5.90
CA TRP A 76 3.47 10.73 -5.81
C TRP A 76 3.92 10.14 -7.15
N TRP A 77 2.98 9.80 -8.02
CA TRP A 77 3.28 9.37 -9.38
C TRP A 77 3.90 10.50 -10.20
N GLU A 78 3.31 11.68 -10.19
CA GLU A 78 3.88 12.85 -10.87
C GLU A 78 5.26 13.23 -10.31
N LEU A 79 5.43 13.19 -8.99
CA LEU A 79 6.72 13.42 -8.35
C LEU A 79 7.78 12.41 -8.78
N SER A 80 7.42 11.15 -9.06
CA SER A 80 8.37 10.12 -9.50
C SER A 80 9.03 10.38 -10.85
N HIS A 81 8.42 11.24 -11.68
CA HIS A 81 9.00 11.64 -12.96
C HIS A 81 10.04 12.76 -12.83
N THR A 82 10.01 13.50 -11.72
CA THR A 82 10.76 14.75 -11.55
C THR A 82 11.73 14.72 -10.37
N HIS A 83 11.54 13.81 -9.42
CA HIS A 83 12.30 13.68 -8.18
C HIS A 83 12.86 12.26 -8.04
N PRO A 84 13.88 12.03 -7.18
CA PRO A 84 14.38 10.70 -6.88
C PRO A 84 13.35 9.94 -6.02
N VAL A 85 12.27 9.47 -6.66
CA VAL A 85 11.23 8.64 -6.06
C VAL A 85 11.15 7.33 -6.84
N LEU A 86 11.38 6.22 -6.16
CA LEU A 86 11.08 4.88 -6.67
C LEU A 86 9.63 4.54 -6.36
N TYR A 87 8.81 4.48 -7.40
CA TYR A 87 7.40 4.11 -7.29
C TYR A 87 7.23 2.60 -7.49
N LEU A 88 6.66 1.91 -6.50
CA LEU A 88 6.43 0.47 -6.49
C LEU A 88 4.95 0.15 -6.27
N PHE A 89 4.54 -1.05 -6.70
CA PHE A 89 3.21 -1.58 -6.42
C PHE A 89 3.30 -2.72 -5.41
N TYR A 90 2.39 -2.72 -4.43
CA TYR A 90 2.29 -3.79 -3.43
C TYR A 90 2.05 -5.16 -4.09
N GLU A 91 1.26 -5.18 -5.16
CA GLU A 91 0.94 -6.36 -5.95
C GLU A 91 2.19 -6.95 -6.59
N ASP A 92 3.07 -6.12 -7.16
CA ASP A 92 4.36 -6.55 -7.71
C ASP A 92 5.30 -7.10 -6.63
N MET A 93 5.32 -6.47 -5.44
CA MET A 93 6.10 -6.95 -4.31
C MET A 93 5.62 -8.31 -3.82
N LYS A 94 4.34 -8.61 -3.98
CA LYS A 94 3.76 -9.92 -3.66
C LYS A 94 4.04 -10.96 -4.75
N GLU A 95 3.96 -10.57 -6.02
CA GLU A 95 4.18 -11.47 -7.15
C GLU A 95 5.64 -11.88 -7.25
N ASN A 96 6.57 -10.91 -7.17
CA ASN A 96 7.99 -11.17 -7.27
C ASN A 96 8.80 -10.28 -6.30
N PRO A 97 8.84 -10.62 -5.00
CA PRO A 97 9.53 -9.83 -3.99
C PRO A 97 11.03 -9.66 -4.30
N LYS A 98 11.66 -10.67 -4.90
CA LYS A 98 13.08 -10.64 -5.24
C LYS A 98 13.40 -9.59 -6.31
N ARG A 99 12.53 -9.46 -7.31
CA ARG A 99 12.64 -8.42 -8.36
C ARG A 99 12.48 -7.03 -7.77
N GLU A 100 11.48 -6.81 -6.92
CA GLU A 100 11.25 -5.49 -6.31
C GLU A 100 12.36 -5.10 -5.32
N ILE A 101 12.92 -6.05 -4.57
CA ILE A 101 14.10 -5.80 -3.73
C ILE A 101 15.30 -5.36 -4.58
N ARG A 102 15.52 -5.96 -5.76
CA ARG A 102 16.59 -5.52 -6.67
C ARG A 102 16.37 -4.10 -7.17
N LYS A 103 15.15 -3.73 -7.56
CA LYS A 103 14.84 -2.34 -7.94
C LYS A 103 15.17 -1.36 -6.81
N ILE A 104 14.83 -1.71 -5.56
CA ILE A 104 15.18 -0.89 -4.38
C ILE A 104 16.70 -0.78 -4.24
N LEU A 105 17.44 -1.89 -4.35
CA LEU A 105 18.91 -1.91 -4.26
C LEU A 105 19.57 -1.05 -5.35
N GLU A 106 19.13 -1.18 -6.60
CA GLU A 106 19.59 -0.36 -7.73
C GLU A 106 19.31 1.12 -7.48
N PHE A 107 18.09 1.45 -7.02
CA PHE A 107 17.69 2.82 -6.72
C PHE A 107 18.57 3.45 -5.63
N VAL A 108 18.90 2.72 -4.57
CA VAL A 108 19.80 3.22 -3.50
C VAL A 108 21.28 3.12 -3.86
N GLY A 109 21.61 2.66 -5.08
CA GLY A 109 22.99 2.51 -5.55
C GLY A 109 23.79 1.44 -4.81
N ARG A 110 23.13 0.36 -4.33
CA ARG A 110 23.77 -0.75 -3.64
C ARG A 110 23.70 -2.03 -4.47
N SER A 111 24.77 -2.82 -4.39
CA SER A 111 24.81 -4.19 -4.88
C SER A 111 25.10 -5.12 -3.72
N LEU A 112 24.37 -6.22 -3.63
CA LEU A 112 24.51 -7.22 -2.58
C LEU A 112 24.65 -8.62 -3.21
N PRO A 113 25.37 -9.55 -2.55
CA PRO A 113 25.40 -10.94 -2.98
C PRO A 113 24.01 -11.55 -3.05
N GLU A 114 23.83 -12.49 -3.97
CA GLU A 114 22.54 -13.17 -4.20
C GLU A 114 21.99 -13.83 -2.94
N GLU A 115 22.86 -14.45 -2.13
CA GLU A 115 22.52 -15.06 -0.85
C GLU A 115 21.90 -14.06 0.13
N THR A 116 22.44 -12.83 0.17
CA THR A 116 21.89 -11.75 1.00
C THR A 116 20.51 -11.31 0.51
N VAL A 117 20.32 -11.23 -0.81
CA VAL A 117 19.02 -10.91 -1.40
C VAL A 117 17.99 -11.99 -1.06
N ASP A 118 18.36 -13.27 -1.11
CA ASP A 118 17.49 -14.38 -0.75
C ASP A 118 17.11 -14.36 0.73
N LEU A 119 18.06 -14.02 1.62
CA LEU A 119 17.77 -13.79 3.04
C LEU A 119 16.81 -12.62 3.24
N MET A 120 16.97 -11.52 2.48
CA MET A 120 16.02 -10.39 2.54
C MET A 120 14.61 -10.84 2.13
N VAL A 121 14.47 -11.62 1.06
CA VAL A 121 13.18 -12.16 0.63
C VAL A 121 12.55 -13.02 1.73
N GLN A 122 13.34 -13.89 2.36
CA GLN A 122 12.86 -14.74 3.46
C GLN A 122 12.38 -13.90 4.66
N HIS A 123 13.19 -12.95 5.12
CA HIS A 123 12.90 -12.14 6.31
C HIS A 123 11.76 -11.13 6.09
N THR A 124 11.57 -10.67 4.86
CA THR A 124 10.46 -9.78 4.48
C THR A 124 9.20 -10.54 4.08
N SER A 125 9.20 -11.88 4.14
CA SER A 125 7.99 -12.67 3.93
C SER A 125 6.94 -12.40 5.01
N PHE A 126 5.66 -12.46 4.64
CA PHE A 126 4.56 -12.22 5.57
C PHE A 126 4.61 -13.13 6.81
N LYS A 127 5.00 -14.40 6.61
CA LYS A 127 5.12 -15.40 7.68
C LYS A 127 6.19 -15.00 8.71
N GLU A 128 7.34 -14.52 8.26
CA GLU A 128 8.44 -14.13 9.14
C GLU A 128 8.16 -12.77 9.80
N MET A 129 7.65 -11.79 9.04
CA MET A 129 7.28 -10.48 9.60
C MET A 129 6.20 -10.60 10.67
N LYS A 130 5.21 -11.48 10.50
CA LYS A 130 4.13 -11.69 11.49
C LYS A 130 4.65 -12.18 12.85
N LYS A 131 5.79 -12.88 12.87
CA LYS A 131 6.43 -13.36 14.11
C LYS A 131 7.30 -12.29 14.77
N ASN A 132 7.73 -11.27 14.03
CA ASN A 132 8.68 -10.28 14.52
C ASN A 132 7.95 -9.18 15.33
N PRO A 133 8.19 -9.06 16.66
CA PRO A 133 7.54 -8.05 17.50
C PRO A 133 7.77 -6.60 17.04
N MET A 134 8.91 -6.35 16.37
CA MET A 134 9.26 -5.03 15.84
C MET A 134 8.52 -4.67 14.55
N ALA A 135 7.92 -5.66 13.88
CA ALA A 135 7.19 -5.46 12.61
C ALA A 135 5.67 -5.65 12.76
N ASN A 136 5.23 -6.47 13.73
CA ASN A 136 3.82 -6.80 13.92
C ASN A 136 3.09 -5.89 14.92
N TYR A 137 3.78 -4.88 15.47
CA TYR A 137 3.27 -3.87 16.41
C TYR A 137 2.75 -4.41 17.77
N THR A 138 3.00 -5.68 18.09
CA THR A 138 2.56 -6.28 19.38
C THR A 138 3.17 -5.64 20.63
N THR A 139 4.22 -4.83 20.48
CA THR A 139 4.83 -4.06 21.57
C THR A 139 4.09 -2.75 21.88
N VAL A 140 3.15 -2.33 21.03
CA VAL A 140 2.35 -1.13 21.25
C VAL A 140 1.30 -1.40 22.33
N PRO A 141 1.14 -0.51 23.34
CA PRO A 141 0.13 -0.70 24.38
C PRO A 141 -1.30 -0.81 23.81
N GLN A 142 -2.13 -1.62 24.44
CA GLN A 142 -3.53 -1.85 24.03
C GLN A 142 -4.40 -0.57 24.04
N GLU A 143 -3.98 0.45 24.79
CA GLU A 143 -4.60 1.78 24.80
C GLU A 143 -4.48 2.48 23.43
N PHE A 144 -3.48 2.11 22.62
CA PHE A 144 -3.27 2.67 21.29
C PHE A 144 -3.62 1.69 20.16
N MET A 145 -3.28 0.40 20.30
CA MET A 145 -3.61 -0.64 19.31
C MET A 145 -4.16 -1.90 19.97
N ASP A 146 -5.43 -2.20 19.71
CA ASP A 146 -6.10 -3.37 20.25
C ASP A 146 -5.99 -4.58 19.32
N HIS A 147 -4.90 -5.33 19.49
CA HIS A 147 -4.64 -6.53 18.70
C HIS A 147 -5.68 -7.66 18.93
N SER A 148 -6.56 -7.55 19.94
CA SER A 148 -7.65 -8.51 20.15
C SER A 148 -8.82 -8.32 19.16
N ILE A 149 -9.01 -7.09 18.65
CA ILE A 149 -10.05 -6.77 17.67
C ILE A 149 -9.61 -7.21 16.27
N SER A 150 -8.40 -6.80 15.89
CA SER A 150 -7.78 -7.24 14.64
C SER A 150 -6.27 -7.21 14.80
N PRO A 151 -5.52 -8.23 14.34
CA PRO A 151 -4.07 -8.14 14.30
C PRO A 151 -3.62 -7.16 13.21
N PHE A 152 -2.57 -6.39 13.50
CA PHE A 152 -1.95 -5.46 12.55
C PHE A 152 -1.58 -6.15 11.21
N MET A 153 -0.95 -7.32 11.28
CA MET A 153 -0.68 -8.17 10.12
C MET A 153 -1.81 -9.19 9.90
N ARG A 154 -2.84 -8.77 9.15
CA ARG A 154 -4.10 -9.51 8.94
C ARG A 154 -4.00 -10.72 8.01
N LYS A 155 -4.34 -10.54 6.72
CA LYS A 155 -4.40 -11.60 5.70
C LYS A 155 -3.21 -11.57 4.71
N GLY A 156 -2.50 -10.44 4.60
CA GLY A 156 -1.33 -10.29 3.72
C GLY A 156 -1.60 -10.59 2.24
N GLY A 157 -2.86 -10.64 1.83
CA GLY A 157 -3.31 -10.88 0.45
C GLY A 157 -3.45 -9.59 -0.34
N CYS A 158 -3.50 -9.71 -1.66
CA CYS A 158 -3.98 -8.67 -2.57
C CYS A 158 -5.05 -9.31 -3.45
N TRP A 159 -6.04 -8.52 -3.87
CA TRP A 159 -6.93 -8.95 -4.92
C TRP A 159 -6.12 -9.07 -6.22
N PRO A 160 -6.43 -10.05 -7.09
CA PRO A 160 -5.82 -10.07 -8.41
C PRO A 160 -6.18 -8.76 -9.11
N ALA A 161 -5.16 -8.01 -9.53
CA ALA A 161 -5.34 -6.96 -10.52
C ALA A 161 -6.03 -7.65 -11.71
N ARG A 162 -7.27 -7.28 -12.03
CA ARG A 162 -7.90 -7.80 -13.25
C ARG A 162 -7.08 -7.28 -14.43
N GLY A 163 -6.22 -8.16 -14.94
CA GLY A 163 -5.61 -8.18 -16.27
C GLY A 163 -5.13 -6.86 -16.87
N PHE A 164 -3.82 -6.64 -16.85
CA PHE A 164 -3.17 -6.13 -18.06
C PHE A 164 -3.20 -7.26 -19.11
N GLY A 165 -4.27 -7.26 -19.91
CA GLY A 165 -4.45 -8.19 -21.02
C GLY A 165 -5.36 -7.53 -22.05
N ALA A 166 -4.78 -7.15 -23.18
CA ALA A 166 -5.49 -6.62 -24.33
C ALA A 166 -6.63 -7.56 -24.75
N GLY A 167 -7.81 -6.99 -25.00
CA GLY A 167 -8.91 -7.64 -25.72
C GLY A 167 -10.19 -7.80 -24.89
N GLY A 168 -11.19 -6.99 -25.20
CA GLY A 168 -12.54 -7.17 -24.65
C GLY A 168 -13.38 -5.91 -24.73
N SER A 169 -13.98 -5.68 -25.89
CA SER A 169 -14.94 -4.60 -26.14
C SER A 169 -16.13 -4.65 -25.18
N SER A 170 -16.21 -3.69 -24.25
CA SER A 170 -17.50 -3.20 -23.75
C SER A 170 -17.42 -1.68 -23.72
N GLY A 171 -18.12 -1.07 -24.67
CA GLY A 171 -18.06 0.36 -24.94
C GLY A 171 -18.55 1.21 -23.79
N TRP A 172 -17.61 1.90 -23.15
CA TRP A 172 -17.83 3.17 -22.46
C TRP A 172 -16.59 4.02 -22.70
N SER A 173 -16.74 5.11 -23.44
CA SER A 173 -15.66 6.05 -23.71
C SER A 173 -15.45 6.93 -22.48
N LEU A 174 -14.26 6.86 -21.87
CA LEU A 174 -13.85 7.78 -20.83
C LEU A 174 -13.48 9.16 -21.42
N PRO A 175 -13.65 10.27 -20.65
CA PRO A 175 -13.23 11.59 -21.09
C PRO A 175 -11.72 11.66 -21.34
N ILE A 176 -11.36 12.40 -22.39
CA ILE A 176 -10.01 12.58 -22.93
C ILE A 176 -9.12 13.19 -21.83
N GLY A 177 -8.27 12.36 -21.21
CA GLY A 177 -7.39 12.74 -20.10
C GLY A 177 -7.07 11.61 -19.12
N THR A 178 -7.78 10.48 -19.21
CA THR A 178 -7.64 9.30 -18.33
C THR A 178 -7.10 8.07 -19.07
N GLN A 179 -6.26 8.28 -20.09
CA GLN A 179 -5.63 7.16 -20.80
C GLN A 179 -4.18 7.04 -20.34
N GLY A 180 -3.90 6.04 -19.49
CA GLY A 180 -2.52 5.60 -19.22
C GLY A 180 -2.10 5.57 -17.76
N LEU A 181 -3.02 5.72 -16.80
CA LEU A 181 -2.67 5.56 -15.39
C LEU A 181 -2.79 4.07 -14.99
N PRO A 182 -1.84 3.51 -14.21
CA PRO A 182 -1.83 2.10 -13.83
C PRO A 182 -3.08 1.60 -13.06
N TRP A 183 -3.96 2.51 -12.62
CA TRP A 183 -5.11 2.24 -11.75
C TRP A 183 -6.43 2.78 -12.33
N ASP A 184 -6.60 2.82 -13.66
CA ASP A 184 -7.81 3.30 -14.38
C ASP A 184 -9.08 2.43 -14.16
N GLU A 185 -9.42 2.12 -12.91
CA GLU A 185 -10.80 1.94 -12.45
C GLU A 185 -11.17 3.19 -11.64
N THR A 186 -12.01 4.03 -12.22
CA THR A 186 -12.47 5.30 -11.63
C THR A 186 -13.03 5.09 -10.20
N PRO A 187 -12.81 6.02 -9.24
CA PRO A 187 -13.38 5.94 -7.88
C PRO A 187 -14.91 5.70 -7.83
N ALA A 188 -15.63 6.03 -8.91
CA ALA A 188 -17.05 5.79 -9.09
C ALA A 188 -17.48 4.30 -9.09
N LEU A 189 -16.55 3.34 -9.18
CA LEU A 189 -16.85 1.90 -9.27
C LEU A 189 -16.60 1.12 -7.96
N LEU A 190 -16.28 1.81 -6.87
CA LEU A 190 -16.08 1.21 -5.54
C LEU A 190 -17.34 0.75 -4.78
N PRO A 191 -18.59 1.24 -4.98
CA PRO A 191 -19.71 0.97 -4.06
C PRO A 191 -20.32 -0.45 -4.13
N ALA A 192 -19.73 -1.40 -4.85
CA ALA A 192 -20.29 -2.75 -5.02
C ALA A 192 -19.68 -3.85 -4.12
N PHE A 193 -18.84 -3.50 -3.14
CA PHE A 193 -18.04 -4.49 -2.39
C PHE A 193 -18.33 -4.47 -0.89
N LEU A 194 -18.77 -5.61 -0.35
CA LEU A 194 -18.79 -5.88 1.08
C LEU A 194 -17.41 -6.41 1.52
N PRO A 195 -16.94 -6.09 2.74
CA PRO A 195 -15.72 -6.64 3.29
C PRO A 195 -16.03 -8.09 3.67
N GLU A 196 -15.41 -9.05 2.99
CA GLU A 196 -15.50 -10.44 3.45
C GLU A 196 -14.90 -10.55 4.85
N ALA A 197 -15.70 -11.15 5.75
CA ALA A 197 -15.41 -11.37 7.18
C ALA A 197 -14.05 -12.05 7.44
#